data_AF-A0A661CZD4-F1
#
_entry.id   AF-A0A661CZD4-F1
#
_cell.length_a   1.000
_cell.length_b   1.000
_cell.length_c   1.000
_cell.angle_alpha   90.00
_cell.angle_beta   90.00
_cell.angle_gamma   90.00
#
_symmetry.space_group_name_H-M   'P 1'
#
loop_
_entity.id
_entity.type
_entity.pdbx_description
1 polymer ?
#
loop_
_entity_poly.entity_id
_entity_poly.type
_entity_poly.pdbx_seq_one_letter_code
_entity_poly.pdbx_strand_id
1 'polypeptide(L)'
;MIGARISNKQLRHIKDRQEWIQRGQGSYMESMDDAQKVLDAMHSGDANILGRTKQGHLVVEYDGVTGFNNNPVAGFTDQSTNVFMIKGTAKPSVVPTSPTWKQQ
;
A
#
# COMPACT_ATOMS: atom_id res chain seq x y z
N MET A 1 -10.59 -15.02 -1.00
CA MET A 1 -9.12 -15.19 -0.96
C MET A 1 -8.48 -14.06 -1.75
N ILE A 2 -7.40 -13.45 -1.24
CA ILE A 2 -6.59 -12.47 -1.98
C ILE A 2 -5.50 -13.27 -2.73
N GLY A 3 -5.13 -12.85 -3.94
CA GLY A 3 -4.06 -13.49 -4.71
C GLY A 3 -2.71 -13.35 -4.02
N ALA A 4 -1.80 -14.29 -4.26
CA ALA A 4 -0.47 -14.31 -3.64
C ALA A 4 0.57 -13.45 -4.37
N ARG A 5 0.23 -12.86 -5.53
CA ARG A 5 1.19 -12.11 -6.35
C ARG A 5 0.69 -10.71 -6.66
N ILE A 6 1.55 -9.73 -6.42
CA ILE A 6 1.30 -8.33 -6.77
C ILE A 6 1.09 -8.20 -8.28
N SER A 7 0.09 -7.42 -8.65
CA SER A 7 -0.23 -7.14 -10.05
C SER A 7 0.58 -5.98 -10.62
N ASN A 8 0.71 -5.90 -11.94
CA ASN A 8 1.35 -4.76 -12.62
C ASN A 8 0.66 -3.40 -12.34
N LYS A 9 -0.56 -3.39 -11.80
CA LYS A 9 -1.20 -2.15 -11.33
C LYS A 9 -0.43 -1.49 -10.18
N GLN A 10 0.46 -2.23 -9.53
CA GLN A 10 1.37 -1.73 -8.50
C GLN A 10 2.35 -0.68 -9.04
N LEU A 11 2.72 -0.71 -10.33
CA LEU A 11 3.64 0.27 -10.93
C LEU A 11 3.17 1.72 -10.76
N ARG A 12 1.86 1.92 -10.54
CA ARG A 12 1.24 3.21 -10.21
C ARG A 12 1.53 3.73 -8.80
N HIS A 13 2.20 2.93 -7.99
CA HIS A 13 2.54 3.16 -6.59
C HIS A 13 4.04 2.89 -6.35
N ILE A 14 4.87 2.89 -7.39
CA ILE A 14 6.33 2.79 -7.27
C ILE A 14 6.93 4.12 -7.69
N LYS A 15 7.81 4.67 -6.86
CA LYS A 15 8.48 5.95 -7.10
C LYS A 15 9.19 5.98 -8.46
N ASP A 16 9.20 7.15 -9.09
CA ASP A 16 9.86 7.46 -10.37
C ASP A 16 9.44 6.61 -11.58
N ARG A 17 8.44 5.74 -11.42
CA ARG A 17 7.81 5.03 -12.55
C ARG A 17 6.95 5.98 -13.37
N GLN A 18 6.98 5.80 -14.69
CA GLN A 18 6.14 6.56 -15.61
C GLN A 18 4.65 6.48 -15.22
N GLU A 19 4.19 5.30 -14.79
CA GLU A 19 2.82 5.05 -14.37
C GLU A 19 2.42 5.80 -13.09
N TRP A 20 3.38 6.04 -12.19
CA TRP A 20 3.20 6.82 -10.97
C TRP A 20 3.18 8.32 -11.28
N ILE A 21 4.11 8.80 -12.10
CA ILE A 21 4.19 10.19 -12.56
C ILE A 21 2.88 10.58 -13.27
N GLN A 22 2.42 9.78 -14.22
CA GLN A 22 1.17 10.02 -14.96
C GLN A 22 -0.09 10.00 -14.09
N ARG A 23 -0.02 9.42 -12.89
CA ARG A 23 -1.13 9.34 -11.94
C ARG A 23 -1.14 10.51 -10.95
N GLY A 24 -0.21 11.45 -11.07
CA GLY A 24 -0.10 12.59 -10.18
C GLY A 24 0.65 12.29 -8.88
N GLN A 25 1.55 11.30 -8.90
CA GLN A 25 2.55 11.09 -7.86
C GLN A 25 1.97 10.86 -6.45
N GLY A 26 0.84 10.15 -6.32
CA GLY A 26 0.25 9.82 -5.01
C GLY A 26 1.10 8.88 -4.16
N SER A 27 0.56 8.33 -3.07
CA SER A 27 1.29 7.41 -2.17
C SER A 27 2.05 6.30 -2.91
N TYR A 28 3.28 6.04 -2.48
CA TYR A 28 4.26 5.22 -3.21
C TYR A 28 5.19 4.41 -2.32
N MET A 29 5.78 3.39 -2.92
CA MET A 29 6.82 2.52 -2.38
C MET A 29 8.07 2.66 -3.26
N GLU A 30 9.22 2.23 -2.76
CA GLU A 30 10.48 2.30 -3.52
C GLU A 30 10.59 1.18 -4.57
N SER A 31 9.92 0.04 -4.35
CA SER A 31 10.03 -1.09 -5.28
C SER A 31 8.78 -1.99 -5.35
N MET A 32 8.67 -2.75 -6.44
CA MET A 32 7.69 -3.84 -6.59
C MET A 32 7.91 -4.95 -5.54
N ASP A 33 9.17 -5.18 -5.15
CA ASP A 33 9.55 -6.20 -4.17
C ASP A 33 9.00 -5.86 -2.78
N ASP A 34 9.08 -4.59 -2.38
CA ASP A 34 8.51 -4.14 -1.11
C ASP A 34 6.99 -4.31 -1.05
N ALA A 35 6.30 -4.06 -2.17
CA ALA A 35 4.87 -4.34 -2.27
C ALA A 35 4.58 -5.84 -2.12
N GLN A 36 5.44 -6.70 -2.67
CA GLN A 36 5.29 -8.15 -2.55
C GLN A 36 5.55 -8.62 -1.11
N LYS A 37 6.58 -8.09 -0.43
CA LYS A 37 6.84 -8.36 1.00
C LYS A 37 5.64 -8.04 1.89
N VAL A 38 4.98 -6.90 1.68
CA VAL A 38 3.76 -6.55 2.44
C VAL A 38 2.63 -7.56 2.17
N LEU A 39 2.44 -7.97 0.92
CA LEU A 39 1.42 -8.95 0.56
C LEU A 39 1.72 -10.33 1.17
N ASP A 40 2.99 -10.73 1.14
CA ASP A 40 3.46 -12.00 1.71
C ASP A 40 3.30 -12.02 3.23
N ALA A 41 3.69 -10.94 3.91
CA ALA A 41 3.50 -10.77 5.35
C ALA A 41 2.02 -10.84 5.76
N MET A 42 1.11 -10.31 4.93
CA MET A 42 -0.32 -10.46 5.16
C MET A 42 -0.80 -11.91 5.03
N HIS A 43 -0.28 -12.66 4.06
CA HIS A 43 -0.63 -14.07 3.87
C HIS A 43 -0.03 -14.99 4.95
N SER A 44 1.19 -14.71 5.41
CA SER A 44 1.88 -15.49 6.45
C SER A 44 1.36 -15.21 7.86
N GLY A 45 0.71 -14.06 8.07
CA GLY A 45 0.27 -13.59 9.38
C GLY A 45 1.31 -12.74 10.11
N ASP A 46 2.42 -12.38 9.45
CA ASP A 46 3.47 -11.52 10.00
C ASP A 46 3.05 -10.03 10.02
N ALA A 47 2.07 -9.64 9.19
CA ALA A 47 1.49 -8.30 9.22
C ALA A 47 0.30 -8.24 10.18
N ASN A 48 0.20 -7.15 10.95
CA ASN A 48 -0.94 -6.89 11.82
C ASN A 48 -2.13 -6.39 11.00
N ILE A 49 -3.27 -7.09 11.06
CA ILE A 49 -4.49 -6.66 10.36
C ILE A 49 -5.19 -5.58 11.18
N LEU A 50 -5.17 -4.34 10.69
CA LEU A 50 -5.84 -3.22 11.36
C LEU A 50 -7.34 -3.19 11.08
N GLY A 51 -7.77 -3.68 9.92
CA GLY A 51 -9.19 -3.79 9.57
C GLY A 51 -9.46 -3.63 8.09
N ARG A 52 -10.62 -3.05 7.75
CA ARG A 52 -11.03 -2.80 6.37
C ARG A 52 -11.51 -1.37 6.19
N THR A 53 -11.32 -0.81 4.99
CA THR A 53 -11.95 0.45 4.60
C THR A 53 -13.44 0.23 4.31
N LYS A 54 -14.22 1.32 4.20
CA LYS A 54 -15.63 1.30 3.75
C LYS A 54 -15.84 0.56 2.42
N GLN A 55 -14.85 0.60 1.52
CA GLN A 55 -14.88 -0.10 0.23
C GLN A 55 -14.42 -1.57 0.33
N GLY A 56 -14.18 -2.08 1.55
CA GLY A 56 -13.82 -3.47 1.82
C GLY A 56 -12.35 -3.81 1.61
N HIS A 57 -11.48 -2.84 1.34
CA HIS A 57 -10.04 -3.07 1.18
C HIS A 57 -9.41 -3.38 2.53
N LEU A 58 -8.55 -4.40 2.59
CA LEU A 58 -7.83 -4.76 3.82
C LEU A 58 -6.78 -3.69 4.12
N VAL A 59 -6.61 -3.36 5.40
CA VAL A 59 -5.56 -2.47 5.87
C VAL A 59 -4.72 -3.22 6.88
N VAL A 60 -3.41 -3.21 6.69
CA VAL A 60 -2.42 -3.92 7.49
C VAL A 60 -1.30 -2.99 7.90
N GLU A 61 -0.63 -3.32 8.99
CA GLU A 61 0.60 -2.71 9.46
C GLU A 61 1.72 -3.75 9.36
N TYR A 62 2.86 -3.35 8.82
CA TYR A 62 4.03 -4.22 8.66
C TYR A 62 5.34 -3.43 8.72
N ASP A 63 6.13 -3.66 9.76
CA ASP A 63 7.36 -2.91 10.04
C ASP A 63 8.54 -3.26 9.10
N GLY A 64 8.44 -4.35 8.35
CA GLY A 64 9.50 -4.79 7.44
C GLY A 64 9.63 -3.96 6.15
N VAL A 65 8.72 -3.01 5.92
CA VAL A 65 8.72 -2.14 4.73
C VAL A 65 8.33 -0.72 5.12
N THR A 66 9.04 0.26 4.57
CA THR A 66 8.65 1.68 4.62
C THR A 66 8.00 2.08 3.29
N GLY A 67 6.77 2.57 3.34
CA GLY A 67 6.13 3.29 2.25
C GLY A 67 5.96 4.77 2.57
N PHE A 68 5.41 5.52 1.62
CA PHE A 68 5.18 6.96 1.77
C PHE A 68 3.72 7.30 1.46
N ASN A 69 3.01 7.77 2.48
CA ASN A 69 1.69 8.39 2.33
C ASN A 69 1.87 9.78 1.71
N ASN A 70 1.48 9.91 0.44
CA ASN A 70 1.60 11.17 -0.30
C ASN A 70 0.23 11.60 -0.82
N ASN A 71 -0.39 12.53 -0.09
CA ASN A 71 -1.61 13.22 -0.44
C ASN A 71 -1.51 14.70 0.00
N PRO A 72 -0.87 15.56 -0.82
CA PRO A 72 -0.63 16.95 -0.47
C PRO A 72 -1.92 17.74 -0.20
N VAL A 73 -3.03 17.39 -0.86
CA VAL A 73 -4.35 18.02 -0.64
C VAL A 73 -4.86 17.80 0.79
N ALA A 74 -4.53 16.66 1.39
CA ALA A 74 -4.87 16.35 2.78
C ALA A 74 -3.75 16.72 3.78
N GLY A 75 -2.71 17.44 3.33
CA GLY A 75 -1.58 17.85 4.17
C GLY A 75 -0.55 16.75 4.44
N PHE A 76 -0.58 15.66 3.68
CA PHE A 76 0.42 14.58 3.80
C PHE A 76 1.36 14.63 2.62
N THR A 77 2.60 15.05 2.82
CA THR A 77 3.64 15.06 1.79
C THR A 77 4.75 14.11 2.21
N ASP A 78 5.03 13.10 1.40
CA ASP A 78 6.11 12.12 1.61
C ASP A 78 6.17 11.58 3.06
N GLN A 79 5.01 11.33 3.67
CA GLN A 79 4.95 10.90 5.06
C GLN A 79 5.28 9.39 5.15
N SER A 80 6.40 9.06 5.76
CA SER A 80 6.78 7.68 6.09
C SER A 80 5.65 6.94 6.80
N THR A 81 5.42 5.69 6.40
CA THR A 81 4.39 4.81 6.96
C THR A 81 4.77 3.33 6.78
N ASN A 82 4.40 2.53 7.77
CA ASN A 82 4.37 1.07 7.77
C ASN A 82 2.93 0.53 7.61
N VAL A 83 1.96 1.41 7.30
CA VAL A 83 0.54 1.07 7.15
C VAL A 83 0.15 1.04 5.68
N PHE A 84 -0.47 -0.06 5.28
CA PHE A 84 -0.71 -0.40 3.89
C PHE A 84 -2.15 -0.85 3.64
N MET A 85 -2.76 -0.29 2.60
CA MET A 85 -4.05 -0.75 2.08
C MET A 85 -3.83 -1.73 0.92
N ILE A 86 -4.40 -2.93 1.02
CA ILE A 86 -4.38 -3.96 -0.02
C ILE A 86 -5.66 -3.86 -0.85
N LYS A 87 -5.50 -3.44 -2.12
CA LYS A 87 -6.61 -3.24 -3.07
C LYS A 87 -6.71 -4.41 -4.03
N GLY A 88 -7.94 -4.85 -4.29
CA GLY A 88 -8.25 -5.94 -5.21
C GLY A 88 -7.97 -7.32 -4.64
N THR A 89 -8.75 -8.32 -5.06
CA THR A 89 -8.62 -9.70 -4.58
C THR A 89 -7.83 -10.55 -5.56
N ALA A 90 -8.22 -10.62 -6.84
CA ALA A 90 -7.54 -11.46 -7.84
C ALA A 90 -6.21 -10.88 -8.35
N LYS A 91 -6.12 -9.54 -8.44
CA LYS A 91 -4.95 -8.80 -8.92
C LYS A 91 -4.59 -7.73 -7.90
N PRO A 92 -3.98 -8.11 -6.77
CA PRO A 92 -3.75 -7.19 -5.66
C PRO A 92 -2.73 -6.10 -6.01
N SER A 93 -2.85 -4.97 -5.32
CA SER A 93 -1.86 -3.90 -5.24
C SER A 93 -1.84 -3.32 -3.82
N VAL A 94 -0.68 -2.92 -3.35
CA VAL A 94 -0.42 -2.34 -2.04
C VAL A 94 -0.25 -0.83 -2.17
N VAL A 95 -0.94 -0.07 -1.32
CA VAL A 95 -0.90 1.40 -1.31
C VAL A 95 -0.58 1.87 0.11
N PRO A 96 0.52 2.60 0.32
CA PRO A 96 0.80 3.23 1.62
C PRO A 96 -0.31 4.22 2.01
N THR A 97 -0.65 4.25 3.29
CA THR A 97 -1.72 5.12 3.83
C THR A 97 -1.26 5.76 5.15
N SER A 98 -2.13 6.58 5.76
CA SER A 98 -1.82 7.29 7.00
C SER A 98 -1.24 6.35 8.07
N PRO A 99 -0.13 6.72 8.74
CA PRO A 99 0.46 5.93 9.84
C PRO A 99 -0.45 5.89 11.07
N THR A 100 -1.41 6.82 11.18
CA THR A 100 -2.41 6.86 12.25
C THR A 100 -3.76 6.37 11.76
N TRP A 101 -3.76 5.38 10.86
CA TRP A 101 -5.00 4.83 10.31
C TRP A 101 -5.95 4.40 11.42
N LYS A 102 -7.21 4.84 11.29
CA LYS A 102 -8.32 4.38 12.12
C LYS A 102 -9.34 3.74 11.20
N GLN A 103 -10.04 2.75 11.72
CA GLN A 103 -11.15 2.14 11.01
C GLN A 103 -12.13 3.22 10.55
N GLN A 104 -12.42 3.23 9.24
CA GLN A 104 -13.25 4.23 8.58
C GLN A 104 -14.61 3.67 8.23
#